data_AF-A0A0S7X403-F1
#
_entry.id   AF-A0A0S7X403-F1
#
_cell.length_a   1.000
_cell.length_b   1.000
_cell.length_c   1.000
_cell.angle_alpha   90.00
_cell.angle_beta   90.00
_cell.angle_gamma   90.00
#
_symmetry.space_group_name_H-M   'P 1'
#
loop_
_entity.id
_entity.type
_entity.pdbx_description
1 polymer ?
#
loop_
_entity_poly.entity_id
_entity_poly.type
_entity_poly.pdbx_seq_one_letter_code
_entity_poly.pdbx_strand_id
1 'polypeptide(L)'
;MPSSRDFRTISPFSIDTVGISGRYIGKITYWKLYVIENLYRIILHSILSLQLDPTDWWSQATDENIQGRANRHRRDYLVCPWHTRPGQHDVYYIGLRDLNEIARANAEKLRVVIPKIDDFIVRVEMILLSRNVVAHMNFLNITDRNRVDIIYKDFKILTKVVQENIVLQVPQ
;
A
#
# COMPACT_ATOMS: atom_id res chain seq x y z
N MET A 1 -27.62 -8.06 -6.75
CA MET A 1 -26.87 -7.26 -5.75
C MET A 1 -26.93 -5.80 -6.17
N PRO A 2 -27.00 -4.80 -5.27
CA PRO A 2 -27.19 -3.42 -5.70
C PRO A 2 -25.98 -3.01 -6.53
N SER A 3 -26.20 -2.61 -7.77
CA SER A 3 -25.20 -1.95 -8.59
C SER A 3 -24.98 -0.56 -8.00
N SER A 4 -24.25 -0.44 -6.90
CA SER A 4 -23.90 0.89 -6.40
C SER A 4 -22.95 1.51 -7.42
N ARG A 5 -23.51 2.50 -8.12
CA ARG A 5 -22.86 3.28 -9.17
C ARG A 5 -22.23 4.50 -8.53
N ASP A 6 -21.42 5.15 -9.34
CA ASP A 6 -20.90 6.47 -9.04
C ASP A 6 -22.07 7.47 -8.91
N PHE A 7 -22.15 8.20 -7.80
CA PHE A 7 -23.21 9.18 -7.54
C PHE A 7 -23.29 10.23 -8.65
N ARG A 8 -22.17 10.49 -9.34
CA ARG A 8 -22.07 11.42 -10.49
C ARG A 8 -22.89 10.97 -11.71
N THR A 9 -23.28 9.69 -11.75
CA THR A 9 -24.08 9.11 -12.84
C THR A 9 -25.57 8.94 -12.49
N ILE A 10 -25.97 9.34 -11.28
CA ILE A 10 -27.33 9.16 -10.78
C ILE A 10 -28.07 10.50 -10.85
N SER A 11 -29.24 10.52 -11.47
CA SER A 11 -30.12 11.68 -11.56
C SER A 11 -31.53 11.32 -11.06
N PRO A 12 -32.20 12.18 -10.27
CA PRO A 12 -31.69 13.46 -9.75
C PRO A 12 -30.60 13.29 -8.67
N PHE A 13 -29.83 14.35 -8.42
CA PHE A 13 -28.85 14.37 -7.35
C PHE A 13 -29.52 14.18 -5.98
N SER A 14 -28.88 13.40 -5.10
CA SER A 14 -29.29 13.22 -3.70
C SER A 14 -28.05 13.04 -2.82
N ILE A 15 -28.07 13.62 -1.61
CA ILE A 15 -26.99 13.44 -0.64
C ILE A 15 -26.81 11.97 -0.23
N ASP A 16 -27.91 11.20 -0.21
CA ASP A 16 -27.88 9.79 0.17
C ASP A 16 -27.08 8.96 -0.84
N THR A 17 -27.12 9.31 -2.13
CA THR A 17 -26.41 8.57 -3.17
C THR A 17 -24.90 8.73 -3.02
N VAL A 18 -24.41 9.90 -2.58
CA VAL A 18 -23.00 10.12 -2.24
C VAL A 18 -22.56 9.17 -1.12
N GLY A 19 -23.35 9.09 -0.04
CA GLY A 19 -23.08 8.19 1.09
C GLY A 19 -23.11 6.70 0.70
N ILE A 20 -24.04 6.31 -0.18
CA ILE A 20 -24.12 4.95 -0.73
C ILE A 20 -22.88 4.62 -1.57
N SER A 21 -22.46 5.53 -2.47
CA SER A 21 -21.25 5.34 -3.28
C SER A 21 -20.00 5.22 -2.42
N GLY A 22 -19.86 6.06 -1.39
CA GLY A 22 -18.75 5.99 -0.42
C GLY A 22 -18.69 4.65 0.31
N ARG A 23 -19.81 4.19 0.88
CA ARG A 23 -19.91 2.87 1.53
C ARG A 23 -19.57 1.72 0.57
N TYR A 24 -19.95 1.83 -0.69
CA TYR A 24 -19.63 0.82 -1.69
C TYR A 24 -18.12 0.74 -1.98
N ILE A 25 -17.46 1.86 -2.25
CA ILE A 25 -16.00 1.90 -2.43
C ILE A 25 -15.29 1.38 -1.18
N GLY A 26 -15.76 1.78 0.00
CA GLY A 26 -15.31 1.27 1.29
C GLY A 26 -15.36 -0.26 1.36
N LYS A 27 -16.51 -0.84 1.00
CA LYS A 27 -16.78 -2.29 1.08
C LYS A 27 -16.04 -3.12 0.04
N ILE A 28 -15.79 -2.61 -1.16
CA ILE A 28 -15.29 -3.44 -2.27
C ILE A 28 -13.82 -3.19 -2.61
N THR A 29 -13.26 -2.01 -2.33
CA THR A 29 -11.94 -1.62 -2.82
C THR A 29 -11.04 -1.06 -1.72
N TYR A 30 -11.52 -0.09 -0.92
CA TYR A 30 -10.68 0.64 0.03
C TYR A 30 -9.94 -0.30 0.99
N TRP A 31 -10.65 -1.23 1.62
CA TRP A 31 -10.05 -2.16 2.58
C TRP A 31 -8.99 -3.07 1.93
N LYS A 32 -9.13 -3.42 0.64
CA LYS A 32 -8.15 -4.25 -0.08
C LYS A 32 -6.86 -3.47 -0.31
N LEU A 33 -6.98 -2.20 -0.72
CA LEU A 33 -5.83 -1.30 -0.87
C LEU A 33 -5.12 -1.08 0.48
N TYR A 34 -5.89 -0.93 1.56
CA TYR A 34 -5.35 -0.85 2.91
C TYR A 34 -4.53 -2.10 3.27
N VAL A 35 -5.06 -3.30 2.98
CA VAL A 35 -4.34 -4.56 3.24
C VAL A 35 -3.10 -4.67 2.37
N ILE A 36 -3.19 -4.37 1.07
CA ILE A 36 -2.06 -4.41 0.13
C ILE A 36 -0.91 -3.53 0.64
N GLU A 37 -1.18 -2.26 0.92
CA GLU A 37 -0.11 -1.32 1.29
C GLU A 37 0.55 -1.72 2.62
N ASN A 38 -0.23 -2.14 3.62
CA ASN A 38 0.32 -2.55 4.91
C ASN A 38 1.02 -3.90 4.89
N LEU A 39 0.52 -4.88 4.13
CA LEU A 39 1.25 -6.13 3.93
C LEU A 39 2.58 -5.88 3.22
N TYR A 40 2.63 -4.95 2.27
CA TYR A 40 3.88 -4.63 1.61
C TYR A 40 4.90 -4.02 2.58
N ARG A 41 4.47 -3.11 3.47
CA ARG A 41 5.33 -2.59 4.55
C ARG A 41 5.89 -3.71 5.42
N ILE A 42 5.03 -4.62 5.87
CA ILE A 42 5.41 -5.75 6.74
C ILE A 42 6.39 -6.67 6.01
N ILE A 43 6.12 -7.05 4.76
CA ILE A 43 6.99 -7.93 3.97
C ILE A 43 8.36 -7.29 3.75
N LEU A 44 8.40 -6.04 3.29
CA LEU A 44 9.67 -5.34 3.06
C LEU A 44 10.47 -5.19 4.35
N HIS A 45 9.83 -4.75 5.43
CA HIS A 45 10.48 -4.66 6.73
C HIS A 45 11.03 -6.02 7.19
N SER A 46 10.23 -7.08 7.11
CA SER A 46 10.65 -8.41 7.57
C SER A 46 11.85 -8.94 6.80
N ILE A 47 11.85 -8.80 5.46
CA ILE A 47 12.95 -9.30 4.63
C ILE A 47 14.17 -8.40 4.75
N LEU A 48 14.01 -7.08 4.68
CA LEU A 48 15.14 -6.14 4.69
C LEU A 48 15.82 -6.07 6.06
N SER A 49 15.08 -6.14 7.17
CA SER A 49 15.67 -6.27 8.50
C SER A 49 16.47 -7.56 8.70
N LEU A 50 16.17 -8.61 7.93
CA LEU A 50 16.93 -9.87 7.96
C LEU A 50 18.17 -9.82 7.05
N GLN A 51 18.06 -9.16 5.90
CA GLN A 51 19.12 -9.11 4.89
C GLN A 51 20.11 -7.93 5.08
N LEU A 52 19.75 -6.96 5.91
CA LEU A 52 20.52 -5.77 6.25
C LEU A 52 20.65 -5.66 7.77
N ASP A 53 21.23 -4.57 8.27
CA ASP A 53 21.22 -4.28 9.70
C ASP A 53 19.76 -4.15 10.20
N PRO A 54 19.30 -5.00 11.13
CA PRO A 54 17.93 -4.93 11.64
C PRO A 54 17.61 -3.59 12.34
N THR A 55 18.63 -2.88 12.84
CA THR A 55 18.46 -1.59 13.52
C THR A 55 18.38 -0.42 12.56
N ASP A 56 18.86 -0.56 11.33
CA ASP A 56 18.95 0.54 10.37
C ASP A 56 18.86 0.08 8.89
N TRP A 57 17.99 -0.89 8.61
CA TRP A 57 17.76 -1.32 7.22
C TRP A 57 17.22 -0.16 6.37
N TRP A 58 16.50 0.78 6.99
CA TRP A 58 15.87 1.90 6.31
C TRP A 58 16.90 2.80 5.63
N SER A 59 17.94 3.25 6.33
CA SER A 59 18.96 4.12 5.75
C SER A 59 19.72 3.44 4.60
N GLN A 60 19.88 2.13 4.68
CA GLN A 60 20.62 1.32 3.70
C GLN A 60 19.78 0.94 2.48
N ALA A 61 18.48 0.73 2.65
CA ALA A 61 17.60 0.25 1.60
C ALA A 61 16.88 1.37 0.83
N THR A 62 16.88 2.60 1.36
CA THR A 62 16.12 3.74 0.79
C THR A 62 17.04 4.86 0.32
N ASP A 63 16.70 5.50 -0.80
CA ASP A 63 17.45 6.66 -1.29
C ASP A 63 17.08 7.96 -0.54
N GLU A 64 17.89 8.99 -0.71
CA GLU A 64 17.68 10.30 -0.08
C GLU A 64 16.33 10.95 -0.42
N ASN A 65 15.75 10.64 -1.59
CA ASN A 65 14.47 11.19 -2.00
C ASN A 65 13.33 10.56 -1.20
N ILE A 66 13.33 9.24 -1.02
CA ILE A 66 12.36 8.51 -0.21
C ILE A 66 12.49 8.93 1.25
N GLN A 67 13.71 9.00 1.77
CA GLN A 67 13.97 9.48 3.13
C GLN A 67 13.50 10.92 3.33
N GLY A 68 13.78 11.80 2.36
CA GLY A 68 13.31 13.19 2.38
C GLY A 68 11.78 13.31 2.39
N ARG A 69 11.08 12.47 1.61
CA ARG A 69 9.61 12.40 1.62
C ARG A 69 9.07 11.91 2.97
N ALA A 70 9.63 10.84 3.53
CA ALA A 70 9.24 10.32 4.84
C ALA A 70 9.42 11.39 5.94
N ASN A 71 10.57 12.05 5.97
CA ASN A 71 10.90 13.10 6.93
C ASN A 71 10.01 14.34 6.78
N ARG A 72 9.64 14.71 5.55
CA ARG A 72 8.65 15.78 5.33
C ARG A 72 7.30 15.39 5.92
N HIS A 73 6.75 14.24 5.56
CA HIS A 73 5.45 13.81 6.08
C HIS A 73 5.46 13.66 7.60
N ARG A 74 6.53 13.12 8.20
CA ARG A 74 6.68 13.06 9.66
C ARG A 74 6.58 14.44 10.31
N ARG A 75 7.28 15.44 9.76
CA ARG A 75 7.20 16.82 10.26
C ARG A 75 5.80 17.39 10.14
N ASP A 76 5.09 17.13 9.04
CA ASP A 76 3.71 17.59 8.85
C ASP A 76 2.78 17.06 9.98
N TYR A 77 2.97 15.81 10.42
CA TYR A 77 2.25 15.25 11.58
C TYR A 77 2.71 15.80 12.95
N LEU A 78 3.97 16.25 13.08
CA LEU A 78 4.48 16.83 14.32
C LEU A 78 3.98 18.27 14.54
N VAL A 79 3.80 19.03 13.46
CA VAL A 79 3.31 20.42 13.52
C VAL A 79 1.87 20.50 14.01
N CYS A 80 1.07 19.45 13.78
CA CYS A 80 -0.33 19.41 14.15
C CYS A 80 -0.59 18.31 15.20
N PRO A 81 -0.31 18.56 16.50
CA PRO A 81 -0.33 17.52 17.54
C PRO A 81 -1.70 16.92 17.82
N TRP A 82 -2.79 17.51 17.31
CA TRP A 82 -4.15 16.96 17.41
C TRP A 82 -4.45 15.87 16.35
N HIS A 83 -3.57 15.63 15.38
CA HIS A 83 -3.72 14.53 14.42
C HIS A 83 -3.02 13.26 14.89
N THR A 84 -3.65 12.12 14.58
CA THR A 84 -3.06 10.79 14.81
C THR A 84 -1.82 10.60 13.93
N ARG A 85 -0.74 10.11 14.53
CA ARG A 85 0.47 9.72 13.79
C ARG A 85 0.26 8.32 13.17
N PRO A 86 0.75 8.06 11.95
CA PRO A 86 0.53 6.77 11.29
C PRO A 86 1.16 5.58 12.03
N GLY A 87 2.45 5.70 12.38
CA GLY A 87 3.27 4.68 13.02
C GLY A 87 4.62 5.24 13.47
N GLN A 88 5.45 4.42 14.11
CA GLN A 88 6.76 4.84 14.63
C GLN A 88 7.84 4.78 13.53
N HIS A 89 7.96 3.64 12.83
CA HIS A 89 8.91 3.43 11.73
C HIS A 89 8.67 4.34 10.52
N ASP A 90 9.75 4.75 9.85
CA ASP A 90 9.72 5.63 8.66
C ASP A 90 8.86 5.11 7.49
N VAL A 91 8.82 3.80 7.31
CA VAL A 91 8.00 3.10 6.30
C VAL A 91 6.50 3.45 6.36
N TYR A 92 6.00 3.94 7.50
CA TYR A 92 4.61 4.40 7.65
C TYR A 92 4.35 5.81 7.11
N TYR A 93 5.41 6.56 6.80
CA TYR A 93 5.34 7.93 6.27
C TYR A 93 5.50 7.99 4.75
N ILE A 94 5.51 6.84 4.08
CA ILE A 94 5.61 6.72 2.62
C ILE A 94 4.44 5.92 2.04
N GLY A 95 4.21 6.04 0.73
CA GLY A 95 3.09 5.40 0.04
C GLY A 95 3.46 4.16 -0.77
N LEU A 96 2.45 3.52 -1.38
CA LEU A 96 2.64 2.31 -2.19
C LEU A 96 3.68 2.46 -3.32
N ARG A 97 3.79 3.65 -3.92
CA ARG A 97 4.81 3.93 -4.94
C ARG A 97 6.22 3.79 -4.37
N ASP A 98 6.49 4.46 -3.25
CA ASP A 98 7.79 4.42 -2.60
C ASP A 98 8.13 2.98 -2.16
N LEU A 99 7.16 2.23 -1.64
CA LEU A 99 7.35 0.81 -1.31
C LEU A 99 7.76 -0.01 -2.54
N ASN A 100 7.15 0.26 -3.70
CA ASN A 100 7.51 -0.42 -4.93
C ASN A 100 8.91 -0.02 -5.44
N GLU A 101 9.32 1.22 -5.24
CA GLU A 101 10.68 1.72 -5.53
C GLU A 101 11.71 1.05 -4.63
N ILE A 102 11.45 0.94 -3.32
CA ILE A 102 12.31 0.22 -2.35
C ILE A 102 12.46 -1.24 -2.78
N ALA A 103 11.35 -1.89 -3.13
CA ALA A 103 11.38 -3.29 -3.57
C ALA A 103 12.24 -3.48 -4.82
N ARG A 104 12.12 -2.56 -5.79
CA ARG A 104 12.91 -2.58 -7.03
C ARG A 104 14.41 -2.37 -6.75
N ALA A 105 14.75 -1.39 -5.92
CA ALA A 105 16.14 -1.10 -5.56
C ALA A 105 16.81 -2.27 -4.79
N ASN A 106 16.01 -3.05 -4.07
CA ASN A 106 16.50 -4.16 -3.24
C ASN A 106 16.10 -5.55 -3.79
N ALA A 107 15.76 -5.65 -5.08
CA ALA A 107 15.23 -6.87 -5.67
C ALA A 107 16.12 -8.09 -5.43
N GLU A 108 17.45 -7.96 -5.54
CA GLU A 108 18.40 -9.06 -5.27
C GLU A 108 18.25 -9.64 -3.86
N LYS A 109 18.11 -8.78 -2.84
CA LYS A 109 17.92 -9.21 -1.45
C LYS A 109 16.55 -9.86 -1.25
N LEU A 110 15.54 -9.34 -1.93
CA LEU A 110 14.18 -9.88 -1.86
C LEU A 110 14.06 -11.23 -2.56
N ARG A 111 14.84 -11.51 -3.62
CA ARG A 111 14.79 -12.77 -4.37
C ARG A 111 15.13 -14.00 -3.54
N VAL A 112 15.88 -13.84 -2.45
CA VAL A 112 16.19 -14.91 -1.49
C VAL A 112 14.90 -15.52 -0.91
N VAL A 113 13.88 -14.69 -0.68
CA VAL A 113 12.59 -15.12 -0.10
C VAL A 113 11.46 -15.12 -1.14
N ILE A 114 11.54 -14.23 -2.13
CA ILE A 114 10.52 -14.01 -3.16
C ILE A 114 11.16 -14.18 -4.55
N PRO A 115 11.31 -15.41 -5.06
CA PRO A 115 12.03 -15.65 -6.31
C PRO A 115 11.51 -14.87 -7.53
N LYS A 116 10.20 -14.54 -7.54
CA LYS A 116 9.54 -13.79 -8.63
C LYS A 116 9.19 -12.35 -8.23
N ILE A 117 10.07 -11.69 -7.47
CA ILE A 117 9.82 -10.33 -6.99
C ILE A 117 9.64 -9.31 -8.13
N ASP A 118 10.36 -9.44 -9.23
CA ASP A 118 10.27 -8.51 -10.37
C ASP A 118 8.87 -8.52 -10.99
N ASP A 119 8.32 -9.71 -11.24
CA ASP A 119 6.95 -9.88 -11.71
C ASP A 119 5.94 -9.24 -10.74
N PHE A 120 6.20 -9.38 -9.44
CA PHE A 120 5.35 -8.82 -8.41
C PHE A 120 5.40 -7.29 -8.40
N ILE A 121 6.59 -6.69 -8.50
CA ILE A 121 6.80 -5.24 -8.58
C ILE A 121 6.03 -4.65 -9.78
N VAL A 122 6.10 -5.28 -10.94
CA VAL A 122 5.36 -4.86 -12.15
C VAL A 122 3.85 -4.93 -11.90
N ARG A 123 3.38 -6.00 -11.25
CA ARG A 123 1.95 -6.15 -10.91
C ARG A 123 1.46 -5.09 -9.92
N VAL A 124 2.27 -4.71 -8.92
CA VAL A 124 1.93 -3.61 -7.99
C VAL A 124 1.83 -2.26 -8.72
N GLU A 125 2.72 -2.01 -9.68
CA GLU A 125 2.72 -0.76 -10.47
C GLU A 125 1.36 -0.52 -11.15
N MET A 126 0.71 -1.59 -11.61
CA MET A 126 -0.59 -1.54 -12.31
C MET A 126 -1.75 -0.99 -11.47
N ILE A 127 -1.62 -0.93 -10.13
CA ILE A 127 -2.68 -0.43 -9.23
C ILE A 127 -2.35 0.91 -8.57
N LEU A 128 -1.18 1.52 -8.84
CA LEU A 128 -0.80 2.80 -8.21
C LEU A 128 -1.79 3.92 -8.51
N LEU A 129 -2.23 4.03 -9.77
CA LEU A 129 -3.24 5.02 -10.16
C LEU A 129 -4.58 4.73 -9.48
N SER A 130 -5.01 3.46 -9.46
CA SER A 130 -6.24 3.03 -8.79
C SER A 130 -6.22 3.38 -7.29
N ARG A 131 -5.08 3.17 -6.63
CA ARG A 131 -4.85 3.55 -5.24
C ARG A 131 -5.00 5.06 -5.04
N ASN A 132 -4.42 5.88 -5.92
CA ASN A 132 -4.53 7.33 -5.83
C ASN A 132 -5.96 7.83 -6.04
N VAL A 133 -6.71 7.26 -7.00
CA VAL A 133 -8.13 7.62 -7.19
C VAL A 133 -8.92 7.39 -5.90
N VAL A 134 -8.75 6.23 -5.25
CA VAL A 134 -9.45 5.93 -3.99
C VAL A 134 -8.96 6.81 -2.85
N ALA A 135 -7.65 7.07 -2.75
CA ALA A 135 -7.08 7.95 -1.72
C ALA A 135 -7.57 9.42 -1.84
N HIS A 136 -7.89 9.86 -3.07
CA HIS A 136 -8.53 11.14 -3.33
C HIS A 136 -10.06 11.05 -3.33
N MET A 137 -10.63 10.07 -2.62
CA MET A 137 -12.08 9.92 -2.40
C MET A 137 -12.92 9.78 -3.68
N ASN A 138 -12.34 9.18 -4.73
CA ASN A 138 -13.00 9.00 -6.02
C ASN A 138 -13.39 7.54 -6.29
N PHE A 139 -14.21 7.37 -7.34
CA PHE A 139 -14.79 6.10 -7.75
C PHE A 139 -13.94 5.42 -8.84
N LEU A 140 -13.60 4.14 -8.64
CA LEU A 140 -12.93 3.34 -9.68
C LEU A 140 -13.91 2.77 -10.69
N ASN A 141 -13.47 2.60 -11.94
CA ASN A 141 -14.21 1.78 -12.92
C ASN A 141 -14.08 0.27 -12.60
N ILE A 142 -14.83 -0.57 -13.31
CA ILE A 142 -14.83 -2.03 -13.05
C ILE A 142 -13.48 -2.69 -13.33
N THR A 143 -12.77 -2.27 -14.36
CA THR A 143 -11.47 -2.82 -14.75
C THR A 143 -10.43 -2.59 -13.67
N ASP A 144 -10.36 -1.38 -13.12
CA ASP A 144 -9.41 -1.02 -12.08
C ASP A 144 -9.72 -1.71 -10.76
N ARG A 145 -11.01 -1.89 -10.43
CA ARG A 145 -11.41 -2.72 -9.27
C ARG A 145 -10.97 -4.17 -9.43
N ASN A 146 -11.16 -4.75 -10.61
CA ASN A 146 -10.75 -6.14 -10.87
C ASN A 146 -9.22 -6.30 -10.73
N ARG A 147 -8.44 -5.32 -11.15
CA ARG A 147 -6.98 -5.31 -10.94
C ARG A 147 -6.62 -5.29 -9.46
N VAL A 148 -7.25 -4.42 -8.66
CA VAL A 148 -7.06 -4.39 -7.20
C VAL A 148 -7.40 -5.75 -6.58
N ASP A 149 -8.45 -6.43 -7.05
CA ASP A 149 -8.85 -7.75 -6.55
C ASP A 149 -7.83 -8.84 -6.85
N ILE A 150 -7.21 -8.79 -8.03
CA ILE A 150 -6.13 -9.71 -8.42
C ILE A 150 -4.90 -9.45 -7.53
N ILE A 151 -4.45 -8.19 -7.44
CA ILE A 151 -3.27 -7.85 -6.63
C ILE A 151 -3.47 -8.18 -5.15
N TYR A 152 -4.68 -7.97 -4.61
CA TYR A 152 -5.00 -8.38 -3.25
C TYR A 152 -4.82 -9.90 -3.03
N LYS A 153 -5.27 -10.72 -3.98
CA LYS A 153 -5.05 -12.18 -3.92
C LYS A 153 -3.57 -12.53 -4.03
N ASP A 154 -2.84 -11.85 -4.89
CA ASP A 154 -1.39 -12.05 -5.06
C ASP A 154 -0.65 -11.73 -3.75
N PHE A 155 -0.99 -10.63 -3.07
CA PHE A 155 -0.43 -10.31 -1.75
C PHE A 155 -0.73 -11.37 -0.70
N LYS A 156 -1.93 -11.95 -0.69
CA LYS A 156 -2.25 -13.05 0.23
C LYS A 156 -1.39 -14.30 -0.03
N ILE A 157 -1.18 -14.64 -1.30
CA ILE A 157 -0.33 -15.77 -1.68
C ILE A 157 1.12 -15.48 -1.30
N LEU A 158 1.62 -14.30 -1.66
CA LEU A 158 2.97 -13.87 -1.35
C LEU A 158 3.24 -13.90 0.16
N THR A 159 2.31 -13.37 0.96
CA THR A 159 2.44 -13.35 2.43
C THR A 159 2.63 -14.76 2.99
N LYS A 160 1.89 -15.75 2.48
CA LYS A 160 2.06 -17.15 2.91
C LYS A 160 3.43 -17.69 2.55
N VAL A 161 3.90 -17.46 1.32
CA VAL A 161 5.25 -17.84 0.87
C VAL A 161 6.32 -17.23 1.77
N VAL A 162 6.18 -15.94 2.11
CA VAL A 162 7.12 -15.27 3.02
C VAL A 162 7.08 -15.89 4.42
N GLN A 163 5.89 -16.19 4.95
CA GLN A 163 5.72 -16.83 6.27
C GLN A 163 6.30 -18.25 6.37
N GLU A 164 6.39 -18.97 5.25
CA GLU A 164 7.03 -20.29 5.19
C GLU A 164 8.55 -20.21 5.30
N ASN A 165 9.15 -19.04 5.00
CA ASN A 165 10.59 -18.85 4.96
C ASN A 165 11.13 -18.00 6.12
N ILE A 166 10.36 -17.01 6.58
CA ILE A 166 10.77 -16.07 7.63
C ILE A 166 9.61 -15.69 8.56
N VAL A 167 9.92 -15.22 9.77
CA VAL A 167 8.93 -14.65 10.68
C VAL A 167 8.60 -13.23 10.24
N LEU A 168 7.31 -12.95 10.02
CA LEU A 168 6.85 -11.59 9.72
C LEU A 168 6.90 -10.71 10.97
N GLN A 169 7.51 -9.53 10.82
CA GLN A 169 7.64 -8.51 11.85
C GLN A 169 6.85 -7.27 11.47
N VAL A 170 6.07 -6.74 12.40
CA VAL A 170 5.39 -5.45 12.22
C VAL A 170 6.39 -4.34 12.48
N PRO A 171 6.63 -3.41 11.54
CA PRO A 171 7.56 -2.31 11.74
C PRO A 171 7.20 -1.56 13.03
N GLN A 172 8.16 -1.46 13.95
CA GLN A 172 8.09 -0.59 15.12
C GLN A 172 8.81 0.69 14.78
#